data_AF-A0A399E0P7-F1
#
_entry.id   AF-A0A399E0P7-F1
#
_cell.length_a   1.000
_cell.length_b   1.000
_cell.length_c   1.000
_cell.angle_alpha   90.00
_cell.angle_beta   90.00
_cell.angle_gamma   90.00
#
_symmetry.space_group_name_H-M   'P 1'
#
loop_
_entity.id
_entity.type
_entity.pdbx_description
1 polymer ?
#
loop_
_entity_poly.entity_id
_entity_poly.type
_entity_poly.pdbx_seq_one_letter_code
_entity_poly.pdbx_strand_id
1 'polypeptide(L)'
;MGSTLFGSGYVLIGLMQEMVSRSWLSPGDLLNTLALGQITPGPLLTTATAAGIPGAVLSTVGIFLPSFIFAFFVAGLLHRWQEHPIAEAIFQGASGAALGLIAWALWLLGRETLVGWAELLAALLALGLLLRQFPLIPLLGIFGLGGTLWSAWVVG
;
A
#
# COMPACT_ATOMS: atom_id res chain seq x y z
N MET A 1 11.85 -13.94 -0.70
CA MET A 1 11.34 -12.61 -0.29
C MET A 1 10.10 -12.21 -1.08
N GLY A 2 10.11 -12.21 -2.42
CA GLY A 2 8.89 -11.96 -3.22
C GLY A 2 7.76 -12.99 -3.04
N SER A 3 8.08 -14.27 -2.76
CA SER A 3 7.09 -15.32 -2.47
C SER A 3 6.59 -15.34 -1.02
N THR A 4 7.29 -14.68 -0.10
CA THR A 4 7.01 -14.72 1.35
C THR A 4 6.39 -13.43 1.88
N LEU A 5 6.45 -12.32 1.13
CA LEU A 5 5.90 -11.00 1.49
C LEU A 5 4.65 -10.63 0.66
N PHE A 6 3.97 -11.62 0.10
CA PHE A 6 2.71 -11.39 -0.63
C PHE A 6 1.57 -11.20 0.38
N GLY A 7 1.51 -10.04 1.02
CA GLY A 7 0.55 -9.78 2.09
C GLY A 7 0.82 -8.55 2.92
N SER A 8 1.04 -7.39 2.31
CA SER A 8 1.16 -6.08 3.00
C SER A 8 2.24 -6.02 4.11
N GLY A 9 2.42 -4.86 4.75
CA GLY A 9 3.44 -4.67 5.80
C GLY A 9 3.30 -5.64 6.99
N TYR A 10 2.12 -6.20 7.24
CA TYR A 10 1.86 -7.11 8.36
C TYR A 10 2.63 -8.43 8.29
N VAL A 11 2.87 -8.96 7.09
CA VAL A 11 3.66 -10.20 6.93
C VAL A 11 5.13 -9.96 7.27
N LEU A 12 5.65 -8.75 7.01
CA LEU A 12 7.00 -8.36 7.43
C LEU A 12 7.11 -8.31 8.95
N ILE A 13 6.08 -7.82 9.66
CA ILE A 13 6.03 -7.79 11.12
C ILE A 13 6.12 -9.21 11.68
N GLY A 14 5.38 -10.16 11.10
CA GLY A 14 5.44 -11.58 11.49
C GLY A 14 6.84 -12.18 11.30
N LEU A 15 7.49 -11.88 10.17
CA LEU A 15 8.86 -12.33 9.89
C LEU A 15 9.88 -11.73 10.88
N MET A 16 9.73 -10.45 11.22
CA MET A 16 10.62 -9.80 12.18
C MET A 16 10.40 -10.32 13.61
N GLN A 17 9.16 -10.65 13.99
CA GLN A 17 8.89 -11.33 15.28
C GLN A 17 9.54 -12.71 15.35
N GLU A 18 9.56 -13.46 14.25
CA GLU A 18 10.28 -14.73 14.13
C GLU A 18 11.81 -14.53 14.25
N MET A 19 12.36 -13.40 13.80
CA MET A 19 13.78 -13.08 14.01
C MET A 19 14.10 -12.71 15.46
N VAL A 20 13.17 -12.06 16.16
CA VAL A 20 13.29 -11.80 17.60
C VAL A 20 13.24 -13.11 18.38
N SER A 21 12.34 -14.04 18.03
CA SER A 21 12.27 -15.36 18.69
C SER A 21 13.55 -16.19 18.49
N ARG A 22 14.24 -16.00 17.36
CA ARG A 22 15.54 -16.60 17.05
C ARG A 22 16.74 -15.84 17.64
N SER A 23 16.51 -14.79 18.42
CA SER A 23 17.55 -13.90 18.98
C SER A 23 18.43 -13.20 17.93
N TRP A 24 17.96 -13.11 16.69
CA TRP A 24 18.65 -12.41 15.60
C TRP A 24 18.35 -10.91 15.59
N LEU A 25 17.32 -10.48 16.34
CA LEU A 25 16.90 -9.10 16.47
C LEU A 25 16.48 -8.82 17.92
N SER A 26 16.87 -7.68 18.49
CA SER A 26 16.37 -7.27 19.81
C SER A 26 14.91 -6.79 19.72
N PRO A 27 14.07 -7.02 20.74
CA PRO A 27 12.72 -6.45 20.78
C PRO A 27 12.70 -4.92 20.66
N GLY A 28 13.73 -4.24 21.17
CA GLY A 28 13.87 -2.78 21.04
C GLY A 28 14.18 -2.34 19.60
N ASP A 29 14.97 -3.13 18.88
CA ASP A 29 15.31 -2.86 17.47
C ASP A 29 14.11 -3.09 16.56
N LEU A 30 13.23 -4.04 16.90
CA LEU A 30 11.96 -4.24 16.21
C LEU A 30 11.09 -2.98 16.28
N LEU A 31 10.90 -2.41 17.48
CA LEU A 31 10.08 -1.20 17.67
C LEU A 31 10.68 0.02 16.96
N ASN A 32 12.00 0.20 17.03
CA ASN A 32 12.68 1.26 16.31
C ASN A 32 12.56 1.10 14.78
N THR A 33 12.69 -0.12 14.28
CA THR A 33 12.55 -0.41 12.84
C THR A 33 11.11 -0.22 12.36
N LEU A 34 10.12 -0.53 13.18
CA LEU A 34 8.70 -0.25 12.89
C LEU A 34 8.40 1.24 12.88
N ALA A 35 8.90 1.99 13.87
CA ALA A 35 8.75 3.44 13.93
C ALA A 35 9.40 4.12 12.72
N LEU A 36 10.63 3.72 12.36
CA LEU A 36 11.31 4.21 11.15
C LEU A 36 10.61 3.77 9.87
N GLY A 37 10.06 2.54 9.82
CA GLY A 37 9.34 2.01 8.67
C GLY A 37 7.99 2.67 8.39
N GLN A 38 7.39 3.33 9.40
CA GLN A 38 6.19 4.15 9.22
C GLN A 38 6.49 5.59 8.77
N ILE A 39 7.67 6.10 9.14
CA ILE A 39 8.11 7.47 8.81
C ILE A 39 8.78 7.53 7.42
N THR A 40 9.40 6.44 6.99
CA THR A 40 10.06 6.33 5.68
C THR A 40 9.18 5.51 4.74
N PRO A 41 8.93 5.95 3.49
CA PRO A 41 8.28 5.08 2.52
C PRO A 41 9.21 3.88 2.20
N GLY A 42 9.03 2.77 2.91
CA GLY A 42 9.73 1.51 2.68
C GLY A 42 10.70 1.08 3.80
N PRO A 43 10.36 0.06 4.62
CA PRO A 43 11.23 -0.52 5.66
C PRO A 43 12.53 -1.17 5.14
N LEU A 44 12.64 -1.46 3.84
CA LEU A 44 13.76 -2.20 3.25
C LEU A 44 14.98 -1.32 2.91
N LEU A 45 14.81 -0.01 2.73
CA LEU A 45 15.94 0.87 2.38
C LEU A 45 16.77 1.27 3.60
N THR A 46 16.14 1.47 4.74
CA THR A 46 16.82 2.04 5.92
C THR A 46 17.72 1.04 6.64
N THR A 47 17.38 -0.26 6.62
CA THR A 47 18.23 -1.33 7.17
C THR A 47 19.50 -1.57 6.34
N ALA A 48 19.46 -1.27 5.04
CA ALA A 48 20.62 -1.32 4.16
C ALA A 48 21.68 -0.27 4.57
N THR A 49 21.25 0.94 4.95
CA THR A 49 22.14 2.03 5.39
C THR A 49 22.84 1.81 6.73
N ALA A 50 22.35 0.91 7.58
CA ALA A 50 22.90 0.70 8.93
C ALA A 50 24.28 0.01 8.95
N ALA A 51 24.70 -0.61 7.84
CA ALA A 51 25.96 -1.35 7.71
C ALA A 51 27.06 -0.61 6.90
N GLY A 52 26.88 0.69 6.64
CA GLY A 52 27.77 1.49 5.79
C GLY A 52 27.52 1.31 4.29
N ILE A 53 28.18 2.12 3.45
CA ILE A 53 27.97 2.16 1.99
C ILE A 53 28.08 0.77 1.31
N PRO A 54 29.05 -0.10 1.66
CA PRO A 54 29.15 -1.42 1.04
C PRO A 54 28.00 -2.36 1.44
N GLY A 55 27.57 -2.31 2.71
CA GLY A 55 26.44 -3.09 3.23
C GLY A 55 25.12 -2.65 2.59
N ALA A 56 24.95 -1.34 2.39
CA ALA A 56 23.76 -0.79 1.74
C ALA A 56 23.59 -1.27 0.30
N VAL A 57 24.69 -1.30 -0.46
CA VAL A 57 24.68 -1.78 -1.85
C VAL A 57 24.39 -3.28 -1.90
N LEU A 58 25.05 -4.09 -1.05
CA LEU A 58 24.85 -5.53 -1.04
C LEU A 58 23.41 -5.92 -0.64
N SER A 59 22.86 -5.26 0.38
CA SER A 59 21.49 -5.48 0.83
C SER A 59 20.48 -5.07 -0.23
N THR A 60 20.67 -3.92 -0.89
CA THR A 60 19.80 -3.46 -1.98
C THR A 60 19.80 -4.48 -3.12
N VAL A 61 20.98 -4.92 -3.58
CA VAL A 61 21.08 -5.92 -4.64
C VAL A 61 20.44 -7.24 -4.19
N GLY A 62 20.71 -7.73 -2.98
CA GLY A 62 20.14 -8.98 -2.47
C GLY A 62 18.61 -8.97 -2.33
N ILE A 63 18.03 -7.82 -1.96
CA ILE A 63 16.57 -7.64 -1.82
C ILE A 63 15.89 -7.56 -3.19
N PHE A 64 16.46 -6.78 -4.12
CA PHE A 64 15.79 -6.47 -5.39
C PHE A 64 16.11 -7.46 -6.52
N LEU A 65 17.32 -8.02 -6.57
CA LEU A 65 17.75 -8.92 -7.64
C LEU A 65 16.83 -10.14 -7.84
N PRO A 66 16.41 -10.90 -6.81
CA PRO A 66 15.50 -12.02 -7.02
C PRO A 66 14.13 -11.56 -7.54
N SER A 67 13.65 -10.39 -7.13
CA SER A 67 12.40 -9.81 -7.60
C SER A 67 12.49 -9.38 -9.07
N PHE A 68 13.62 -8.79 -9.48
CA PHE A 68 13.88 -8.45 -10.89
C PHE A 68 13.96 -9.67 -11.78
N ILE A 69 14.68 -10.72 -11.35
CA ILE A 69 14.79 -11.97 -12.09
C ILE A 69 13.40 -12.59 -12.26
N PHE A 70 12.62 -12.68 -11.18
CA PHE A 70 11.26 -13.21 -11.22
C PHE A 70 10.35 -12.40 -12.15
N ALA A 71 10.36 -11.06 -12.03
CA ALA A 71 9.59 -10.17 -12.88
C ALA A 71 9.97 -10.32 -14.36
N PHE A 72 11.26 -10.46 -14.68
CA PHE A 72 11.73 -10.68 -16.04
C PHE A 72 11.19 -11.98 -16.64
N PHE A 73 11.26 -13.10 -15.89
CA PHE A 73 10.70 -14.37 -16.34
C PHE A 73 9.19 -14.35 -16.49
N VAL A 74 8.48 -13.77 -15.51
CA VAL A 74 7.01 -13.63 -15.55
C VAL A 74 6.59 -12.74 -16.71
N ALA A 75 7.28 -11.62 -16.95
CA ALA A 75 7.00 -10.73 -18.07
C ALA A 75 7.19 -11.45 -19.42
N GLY A 76 8.25 -12.24 -19.57
CA GLY A 76 8.46 -13.04 -20.78
C GLY A 76 7.40 -14.11 -21.01
N LEU A 77 6.88 -14.72 -19.94
CA LEU A 77 5.78 -15.68 -20.02
C LEU A 77 4.44 -14.99 -20.32
N LEU A 78 4.16 -13.86 -19.65
CA LEU A 78 2.97 -13.06 -19.89
C LEU A 78 2.92 -12.56 -21.32
N HIS A 79 4.03 -12.08 -21.87
CA HIS A 79 4.07 -11.59 -23.26
C HIS A 79 3.72 -12.69 -24.27
N ARG A 80 4.10 -13.94 -23.99
CA ARG A 80 3.69 -15.10 -24.81
C ARG A 80 2.22 -15.49 -24.67
N TRP A 81 1.60 -15.18 -23.53
CA TRP A 81 0.22 -15.58 -23.21
C TRP A 81 -0.79 -14.43 -23.37
N GLN A 82 -0.32 -13.20 -23.58
CA GLN A 82 -1.13 -11.98 -23.73
C GLN A 82 -2.13 -12.06 -24.89
N GLU A 83 -1.80 -12.77 -25.96
CA GLU A 83 -2.70 -12.95 -27.12
C GLU A 83 -3.71 -14.09 -26.93
N HIS A 84 -3.63 -14.85 -25.83
CA HIS A 84 -4.53 -15.98 -25.60
C HIS A 84 -5.84 -15.47 -24.95
N PRO A 85 -7.02 -15.80 -25.50
CA PRO A 85 -8.31 -15.27 -25.03
C PRO A 85 -8.62 -15.61 -23.56
N ILE A 86 -8.05 -16.70 -23.04
CA ILE A 86 -8.17 -17.10 -21.63
C ILE A 86 -7.40 -16.14 -20.71
N ALA A 87 -6.20 -15.71 -21.09
CA ALA A 87 -5.40 -14.80 -20.28
C ALA A 87 -6.09 -13.43 -20.18
N GLU A 88 -6.59 -12.92 -21.31
CA GLU A 88 -7.38 -11.69 -21.34
C GLU A 88 -8.62 -11.79 -20.44
N ALA A 89 -9.39 -12.89 -20.53
CA ALA A 89 -10.55 -13.11 -19.68
C ALA A 89 -10.20 -13.15 -18.18
N ILE A 90 -9.07 -13.75 -17.80
CA ILE A 90 -8.59 -13.77 -16.41
C ILE A 90 -8.22 -12.36 -15.94
N PHE A 91 -7.50 -11.58 -16.75
CA PHE A 91 -7.13 -10.21 -16.38
C PHE A 91 -8.36 -9.31 -16.25
N GLN A 92 -9.29 -9.38 -17.20
CA GLN A 92 -10.55 -8.63 -17.12
C GLN A 92 -11.39 -9.06 -15.91
N GLY A 93 -11.47 -10.36 -15.62
CA GLY A 93 -12.15 -10.89 -14.44
C GLY A 93 -11.51 -10.42 -13.13
N ALA A 94 -10.19 -10.42 -13.05
CA ALA A 94 -9.45 -9.93 -11.89
C ALA A 94 -9.64 -8.42 -11.67
N SER A 95 -9.56 -7.62 -12.74
CA SER A 95 -9.86 -6.19 -12.69
C SER A 95 -11.30 -5.92 -12.26
N GLY A 96 -12.27 -6.66 -12.80
CA GLY A 96 -13.68 -6.57 -12.41
C GLY A 96 -13.90 -6.92 -10.94
N ALA A 97 -13.27 -8.00 -10.45
CA ALA A 97 -13.33 -8.40 -9.05
C ALA A 97 -12.72 -7.33 -8.13
N ALA A 98 -11.58 -6.74 -8.51
CA ALA A 98 -10.95 -5.66 -7.75
C ALA A 98 -11.86 -4.43 -7.67
N LEU A 99 -12.48 -4.02 -8.78
CA LEU A 99 -13.46 -2.93 -8.79
C LEU A 99 -14.67 -3.23 -7.90
N GLY A 100 -15.18 -4.46 -7.95
CA GLY A 100 -16.28 -4.91 -7.09
C GLY A 100 -15.91 -4.85 -5.59
N LEU A 101 -14.70 -5.26 -5.25
CA LEU A 101 -14.20 -5.21 -3.86
C LEU A 101 -14.04 -3.76 -3.39
N ILE A 102 -13.50 -2.87 -4.23
CA ILE A 102 -13.38 -1.45 -3.92
C ILE A 102 -14.77 -0.83 -3.73
N ALA A 103 -15.71 -1.11 -4.63
CA ALA A 103 -17.08 -0.62 -4.52
C ALA A 103 -17.77 -1.11 -3.24
N TRP A 104 -17.57 -2.37 -2.87
CA TRP A 104 -18.08 -2.93 -1.62
C TRP A 104 -17.47 -2.26 -0.38
N ALA A 105 -16.16 -2.01 -0.38
CA ALA A 105 -15.49 -1.31 0.69
C ALA A 105 -16.01 0.14 0.82
N LEU A 106 -16.21 0.84 -0.30
CA LEU A 106 -16.81 2.17 -0.33
C LEU A 106 -18.25 2.16 0.19
N TRP A 107 -19.04 1.15 -0.16
CA TRP A 107 -20.39 0.99 0.35
C TRP A 107 -20.41 0.81 1.88
N LEU A 108 -19.56 -0.08 2.40
CA LEU A 108 -19.43 -0.34 3.83
C LEU A 108 -18.99 0.90 4.60
N LEU A 109 -18.07 1.69 4.04
CA LEU A 109 -17.63 2.93 4.66
C LEU A 109 -18.70 4.02 4.57
N GLY A 110 -19.36 4.14 3.42
CA GLY A 110 -20.39 5.15 3.18
C GLY A 110 -21.58 5.01 4.11
N ARG A 111 -22.05 3.79 4.40
CA ARG A 111 -23.17 3.59 5.34
C ARG A 111 -22.86 4.01 6.79
N GLU A 112 -21.59 3.93 7.21
CA GLU A 112 -21.16 4.31 8.56
C GLU A 112 -20.84 5.81 8.64
N THR A 113 -20.42 6.42 7.53
CA THR A 113 -19.94 7.82 7.49
C THR A 113 -20.97 8.83 6.98
N LEU A 114 -21.90 8.44 6.09
CA LEU A 114 -22.91 9.32 5.49
C LEU A 114 -24.19 9.37 6.34
N VAL A 115 -24.07 9.80 7.59
CA VAL A 115 -25.20 9.85 8.53
C VAL A 115 -25.96 11.19 8.44
N GLY A 116 -25.33 12.26 7.96
CA GLY A 116 -25.93 13.60 7.85
C GLY A 116 -25.84 14.23 6.45
N TRP A 117 -26.53 15.37 6.32
CA TRP A 117 -26.61 16.13 5.06
C TRP A 117 -25.27 16.80 4.69
N ALA A 118 -24.45 17.15 5.68
CA ALA A 118 -23.15 17.77 5.44
C ALA A 118 -22.16 16.76 4.83
N GLU A 119 -22.17 15.52 5.33
CA GLU A 119 -21.34 14.42 4.88
C GLU A 119 -21.75 13.98 3.46
N LEU A 120 -23.06 13.96 3.18
CA LEU A 120 -23.60 13.69 1.85
C LEU A 120 -23.15 14.76 0.84
N LEU A 121 -23.25 16.05 1.20
CA LEU A 121 -22.79 17.15 0.34
C LEU A 121 -21.28 17.11 0.10
N ALA A 122 -20.49 16.82 1.13
CA ALA A 122 -19.05 16.67 1.00
C ALA A 122 -18.67 15.51 0.08
N ALA A 123 -19.34 14.35 0.21
CA ALA A 123 -19.11 13.19 -0.65
C ALA A 123 -19.50 13.47 -2.11
N LEU A 124 -20.62 14.16 -2.35
CA LEU A 124 -21.04 14.56 -3.70
C LEU A 124 -20.09 15.58 -4.33
N LEU A 125 -19.59 16.54 -3.55
CA LEU A 125 -18.56 17.48 -4.00
C LEU A 125 -17.26 16.77 -4.33
N ALA A 126 -16.83 15.81 -3.50
CA ALA A 126 -15.64 14.98 -3.74
C ALA A 126 -15.76 14.23 -5.06
N LEU A 127 -16.90 13.57 -5.26
CA LEU A 127 -17.20 12.80 -6.47
C LEU A 127 -17.24 13.71 -7.70
N GLY A 128 -17.89 14.87 -7.60
CA GLY A 128 -17.96 15.84 -8.70
C GLY A 128 -16.59 16.39 -9.12
N LEU A 129 -15.70 16.67 -8.16
CA LEU A 129 -14.32 17.10 -8.45
C LEU A 129 -13.49 15.98 -9.08
N LEU A 130 -13.67 14.74 -8.62
CA LEU A 130 -12.96 13.57 -9.13
C LEU A 130 -13.37 13.25 -10.58
N LEU A 131 -14.67 13.35 -10.91
CA LEU A 131 -15.19 13.18 -12.28
C LEU A 131 -14.70 14.28 -13.24
N ARG A 132 -14.37 15.46 -12.73
CA ARG A 132 -13.80 16.57 -13.50
C ARG A 132 -12.29 16.42 -13.76
N GLN A 133 -11.70 15.28 -13.42
CA GLN A 133 -10.26 14.98 -13.54
C GLN A 133 -9.36 15.95 -12.77
N PHE A 134 -9.82 16.50 -11.65
CA PHE A 134 -8.91 17.24 -10.77
C PHE A 134 -7.80 16.30 -10.27
N PRO A 135 -6.54 16.76 -10.23
CA PRO A 135 -5.44 15.96 -9.70
C PRO A 135 -5.75 15.52 -8.25
N LEU A 136 -5.48 14.23 -7.95
CA LEU A 136 -5.82 13.61 -6.67
C LEU A 136 -5.14 14.30 -5.47
N ILE A 137 -3.95 14.88 -5.68
CA ILE A 137 -3.12 15.42 -4.60
C ILE A 137 -3.77 16.67 -3.96
N PRO A 138 -4.19 17.70 -4.71
CA PRO A 138 -4.98 18.80 -4.16
C PRO A 138 -6.30 18.36 -3.52
N LEU A 139 -6.95 17.34 -4.09
CA LEU A 139 -8.23 16.82 -3.58
C LEU A 139 -8.06 16.29 -2.15
N LEU A 140 -7.07 15.44 -1.91
CA LEU A 140 -6.77 14.90 -0.59
C LEU A 140 -6.39 16.00 0.42
N GLY A 141 -5.68 17.03 -0.03
CA GLY A 141 -5.34 18.18 0.81
C GLY A 141 -6.58 18.97 1.27
N ILE A 142 -7.52 19.24 0.37
CA ILE A 142 -8.76 19.99 0.68
C ILE A 142 -9.66 19.18 1.62
N PHE A 143 -9.86 17.89 1.36
CA PHE A 143 -10.67 17.03 2.22
C PHE A 143 -10.00 16.78 3.58
N GLY A 144 -8.68 16.64 3.63
CA GLY A 144 -7.92 16.51 4.87
C GLY A 144 -8.05 17.75 5.76
N LEU A 145 -7.84 18.94 5.18
CA LEU A 145 -7.99 20.21 5.91
C LEU A 145 -9.44 20.45 6.35
N GLY A 146 -10.41 20.18 5.47
CA GLY A 146 -11.83 20.27 5.81
C GLY A 146 -12.23 19.33 6.95
N GLY A 147 -11.74 18.09 6.94
CA GLY A 147 -11.97 17.11 8.00
C GLY A 147 -11.38 17.52 9.35
N THR A 148 -10.18 18.10 9.36
CA THR A 148 -9.55 18.61 10.60
C THR A 148 -10.24 19.83 11.19
N LEU A 149 -10.79 20.70 10.34
CA LEU A 149 -11.55 21.87 10.79
C LEU A 149 -12.92 21.47 11.33
N TRP A 150 -13.56 20.47 10.70
CA TRP A 150 -14.83 19.91 11.16
C TRP A 150 -14.66 19.19 12.51
N SER A 151 -13.63 18.36 12.68
CA SER A 151 -13.38 17.68 13.95
C SER A 151 -13.02 18.65 15.08
N ALA A 152 -12.29 19.73 14.78
CA ALA A 152 -12.01 20.78 15.76
C ALA A 152 -13.26 21.54 16.20
N TRP A 153 -14.29 21.63 15.35
CA TRP A 153 -15.56 22.31 15.66
C TRP A 153 -16.57 21.40 16.38
N VAL A 154 -16.48 20.08 16.19
CA VAL A 154 -17.40 19.10 16.81
C VAL A 154 -16.87 18.60 18.16
N VAL A 155 -15.54 18.57 18.36
CA VAL A 155 -14.89 18.06 19.58
C VAL A 155 -14.48 19.19 20.55
N GLY A 156 -14.56 20.46 20.14
CA GLY A 156 -14.35 21.64 21.00
C GLY A 156 -15.65 22.25 21.48
#